data_AF-A0A851GBX3-F1
#
_entry.id   AF-A0A851GBX3-F1
#
_cell.length_a   1.000
_cell.length_b   1.000
_cell.length_c   1.000
_cell.angle_alpha   90.00
_cell.angle_beta   90.00
_cell.angle_gamma   90.00
#
_symmetry.space_group_name_H-M   'P 1'
#
loop_
_entity.id
_entity.type
_entity.pdbx_description
1 polymer ?
#
loop_
_entity_poly.entity_id
_entity_poly.type
_entity_poly.pdbx_seq_one_letter_code
_entity_poly.pdbx_strand_id
1 'polypeptide(L)'
;MSKYQPYVDLSDSPVLSAYAQQTINQLDPTLYSDIYEMLTQLPPSRMVTIGNPAITAPASWWGDWFGLNLTAEDIAELKEICL
;
A
#
# COMPACT_ATOMS: atom_id res chain seq x y z
N MET A 1 -33.38 -10.01 10.31
CA MET A 1 -32.50 -10.21 9.14
C MET A 1 -31.33 -9.26 9.27
N SER A 2 -30.14 -9.77 9.57
CA SER A 2 -28.90 -8.97 9.61
C SER A 2 -28.59 -8.51 8.20
N LYS A 3 -28.48 -7.19 7.98
CA LYS A 3 -28.06 -6.62 6.70
C LYS A 3 -26.57 -6.89 6.55
N TYR A 4 -26.20 -8.02 5.96
CA TYR A 4 -24.84 -8.19 5.43
C TYR A 4 -24.67 -7.13 4.35
N GLN A 5 -23.90 -6.08 4.65
CA GLN A 5 -23.32 -5.28 3.59
C GLN A 5 -22.26 -6.16 2.93
N PRO A 6 -22.37 -6.47 1.62
CA PRO A 6 -21.29 -7.14 0.94
C PRO A 6 -20.04 -6.28 1.11
N TYR A 7 -18.94 -6.90 1.57
CA TYR A 7 -17.64 -6.26 1.50
C TYR A 7 -17.39 -5.99 0.02
N VAL A 8 -17.42 -4.70 -0.36
CA VAL A 8 -17.04 -4.28 -1.70
C VAL A 8 -15.53 -4.24 -1.69
N ASP A 9 -14.93 -5.15 -2.45
CA ASP A 9 -13.51 -5.05 -2.74
C ASP A 9 -13.27 -3.80 -3.58
N LEU A 10 -12.37 -2.94 -3.10
CA LEU A 10 -11.99 -1.69 -3.74
C LEU A 10 -10.53 -1.72 -4.20
N SER A 11 -9.89 -2.89 -4.19
CA SER A 11 -8.52 -3.11 -4.65
C SER A 11 -8.27 -2.53 -6.05
N ASP A 12 -9.23 -2.69 -6.96
CA ASP A 12 -9.17 -2.17 -8.34
C ASP A 12 -9.72 -0.74 -8.51
N SER A 13 -10.09 -0.05 -7.42
CA SER A 13 -10.70 1.28 -7.49
C SER A 13 -9.65 2.35 -7.85
N PRO A 14 -9.76 3.03 -9.00
CA PRO A 14 -8.82 4.10 -9.36
C PRO A 14 -8.85 5.26 -8.37
N VAL A 15 -10.00 5.49 -7.74
CA VAL A 15 -10.18 6.54 -6.73
C VAL A 15 -9.42 6.19 -5.44
N LEU A 16 -9.46 4.91 -5.03
CA LEU A 16 -8.73 4.45 -3.85
C LEU A 16 -7.22 4.55 -4.10
N SER A 17 -6.77 4.10 -5.27
CA SER A 17 -5.36 4.18 -5.68
C SER A 17 -4.86 5.62 -5.76
N ALA A 18 -5.62 6.52 -6.37
CA ALA A 18 -5.27 7.95 -6.43
C ALA A 18 -5.16 8.57 -5.03
N TYR A 19 -6.06 8.18 -4.12
CA TYR A 19 -6.07 8.68 -2.75
C TYR A 19 -4.91 8.14 -1.90
N ALA A 20 -4.53 6.86 -2.09
CA ALA A 20 -3.35 6.27 -1.46
C ALA A 20 -2.06 6.97 -1.92
N GLN A 21 -1.92 7.20 -3.23
CA GLN A 21 -0.78 7.93 -3.78
C GLN A 21 -0.71 9.37 -3.24
N GLN A 22 -1.85 10.06 -3.17
CA GLN A 22 -1.90 11.42 -2.60
C GLN A 22 -1.50 11.41 -1.13
N THR A 23 -1.93 10.41 -0.36
CA THR A 23 -1.54 10.25 1.05
C THR A 23 -0.03 10.13 1.18
N ILE A 24 0.61 9.29 0.36
CA ILE A 24 2.06 9.11 0.38
C ILE A 24 2.80 10.38 -0.02
N ASN A 25 2.31 11.08 -1.05
CA ASN A 25 2.91 12.34 -1.51
C ASN A 25 2.80 13.47 -0.47
N GLN A 26 1.90 13.37 0.51
CA GLN A 26 1.73 14.33 1.60
C GLN A 26 2.56 13.98 2.84
N LEU A 27 3.16 12.78 2.90
CA LEU A 27 4.04 12.42 3.99
C LEU A 27 5.32 13.26 3.93
N ASP A 28 5.84 13.60 5.11
CA ASP A 28 7.18 14.16 5.21
C ASP A 28 8.18 13.13 4.66
N PRO A 29 9.04 13.49 3.69
CA PRO A 29 10.03 12.56 3.14
C PRO A 29 10.93 11.92 4.18
N THR A 30 11.18 12.60 5.31
CA THR A 30 11.98 12.06 6.41
C THR A 30 11.31 10.89 7.14
N LEU A 31 9.98 10.75 7.04
CA LEU A 31 9.23 9.66 7.63
C LEU A 31 9.14 8.44 6.71
N TYR A 32 9.55 8.55 5.45
CA TYR A 32 9.43 7.45 4.49
C TYR A 32 10.27 6.24 4.91
N SER A 33 11.51 6.46 5.37
CA SER A 33 12.38 5.39 5.87
C SER A 33 11.78 4.70 7.10
N ASP A 34 11.20 5.48 8.01
CA ASP A 34 10.67 4.98 9.27
C ASP A 34 9.40 4.14 9.03
N ILE A 35 8.54 4.58 8.10
CA ILE A 35 7.35 3.84 7.70
C ILE A 35 7.73 2.57 6.95
N TYR A 36 8.71 2.65 6.04
CA TYR A 36 9.25 1.49 5.34
C TYR A 36 9.79 0.45 6.34
N GLU A 37 10.63 0.87 7.29
CA GLU A 37 11.18 0.00 8.33
C GLU A 37 10.08 -0.60 9.20
N MET A 38 9.11 0.21 9.64
CA MET A 38 7.95 -0.27 10.40
C MET A 38 7.19 -1.37 9.63
N LEU A 39 6.90 -1.15 8.35
CA LEU A 39 6.15 -2.12 7.52
C LEU A 39 6.89 -3.45 7.37
N THR A 40 8.23 -3.46 7.31
CA THR A 40 9.03 -4.70 7.25
C THR A 40 8.95 -5.55 8.53
N GLN A 41 8.65 -4.92 9.67
CA GLN A 41 8.58 -5.59 10.97
C GLN A 41 7.17 -6.11 11.28
N LEU A 42 6.16 -5.74 10.49
CA LEU A 42 4.79 -6.13 10.71
C LEU A 42 4.42 -7.40 9.91
N PRO A 43 3.56 -8.28 10.46
CA PRO A 43 2.95 -9.34 9.67
C PRO A 43 2.17 -8.75 8.48
N PRO A 44 2.22 -9.36 7.28
CA PRO A 44 1.52 -8.86 6.08
C PRO A 44 0.03 -8.55 6.28
N SER A 45 -0.65 -9.34 7.11
CA SER A 45 -2.09 -9.19 7.42
C SER A 45 -2.40 -8.16 8.51
N ARG A 46 -1.39 -7.53 9.12
CA ARG A 46 -1.61 -6.51 10.16
C ARG A 46 -2.26 -5.28 9.52
N MET A 47 -3.38 -4.82 10.07
CA MET A 47 -4.00 -3.57 9.63
C MET A 47 -3.19 -2.37 10.12
N VAL A 48 -2.85 -1.47 9.19
CA VAL A 48 -2.08 -0.24 9.41
C VAL A 48 -2.87 0.94 8.88
N THR A 49 -2.88 2.04 9.64
CA THR A 49 -3.62 3.26 9.33
C THR A 49 -2.65 4.38 8.99
N ILE A 50 -2.71 4.93 7.77
CA ILE A 50 -1.83 6.01 7.29
C ILE A 50 -2.67 7.13 6.65
N GLY A 51 -2.27 8.39 6.85
CA GLY A 51 -2.84 9.56 6.18
C GLY A 51 -3.76 10.44 7.03
N ASN A 52 -4.16 11.58 6.45
CA ASN A 52 -5.21 12.45 6.96
C ASN A 52 -6.01 13.10 5.80
N PRO A 53 -7.23 12.63 5.46
CA PRO A 53 -7.96 11.52 6.09
C PRO A 53 -7.20 10.18 6.03
N ALA A 54 -7.50 9.27 6.96
CA ALA A 54 -6.72 8.05 7.12
C ALA A 54 -7.33 6.86 6.36
N ILE A 55 -6.48 6.03 5.74
CA ILE A 55 -6.85 4.73 5.17
C ILE A 55 -6.33 3.64 6.10
N THR A 56 -7.18 2.68 6.45
CA THR A 56 -6.77 1.46 7.19
C THR A 56 -6.74 0.28 6.22
N ALA A 57 -5.55 -0.28 6.00
CA ALA A 57 -5.33 -1.39 5.06
C ALA A 57 -4.26 -2.37 5.60
N PRO A 58 -4.17 -3.60 5.08
CA PRO A 58 -3.11 -4.53 5.46
C PRO A 58 -1.70 -3.97 5.21
N ALA A 59 -0.73 -4.38 6.04
CA ALA A 59 0.67 -3.98 5.90
C ALA A 59 1.26 -4.36 4.55
N SER A 60 0.83 -5.50 3.96
CA SER A 60 1.24 -5.88 2.61
C SER A 60 0.78 -4.89 1.55
N TRP A 61 -0.45 -4.40 1.66
CA TRP A 61 -1.02 -3.45 0.71
C TRP A 61 -0.27 -2.12 0.76
N TRP A 62 0.01 -1.61 1.97
CA TRP A 62 0.90 -0.47 2.12
C TRP A 62 2.31 -0.77 1.63
N GLY A 63 2.80 -1.98 1.85
CA GLY A 63 4.11 -2.41 1.33
C GLY A 63 4.23 -2.27 -0.18
N ASP A 64 3.19 -2.63 -0.94
CA ASP A 64 3.17 -2.45 -2.40
C ASP A 64 3.39 -0.96 -2.77
N TRP A 65 2.71 -0.06 -2.08
CA TRP A 65 2.84 1.38 -2.31
C TRP A 65 4.19 1.98 -1.92
N PHE A 66 4.88 1.39 -0.93
CA PHE A 66 6.21 1.81 -0.48
C PHE A 66 7.34 1.07 -1.22
N GLY A 67 7.02 0.23 -2.20
CA GLY A 67 8.00 -0.56 -2.97
C GLY A 67 8.64 -1.71 -2.20
N LEU A 68 7.98 -2.21 -1.14
CA LEU A 68 8.43 -3.38 -0.37
C LEU A 68 8.19 -4.70 -1.09
N ASN A 69 7.17 -4.74 -1.93
CA ASN A 69 6.95 -5.85 -2.84
C ASN A 69 7.28 -5.36 -4.25
N LEU A 70 8.12 -6.12 -4.95
CA LEU A 70 8.30 -5.91 -6.38
C LEU A 70 6.97 -6.24 -7.05
N THR A 71 6.40 -5.27 -7.75
CA THR A 71 5.26 -5.56 -8.62
C THR A 71 5.71 -6.54 -9.71
N ALA A 72 4.78 -7.29 -10.31
CA ALA A 72 5.11 -8.18 -11.42
C ALA A 72 5.77 -7.41 -12.60
N GLU A 73 5.44 -6.11 -12.73
CA GLU A 73 6.02 -5.18 -13.68
C GLU A 73 7.46 -4.80 -13.30
N ASP A 74 7.74 -4.47 -12.04
CA ASP A 74 9.11 -4.22 -11.57
C ASP A 74 10.03 -5.45 -11.78
N ILE A 75 9.49 -6.66 -11.57
CA ILE A 75 10.21 -7.92 -11.83
C ILE A 75 10.47 -8.09 -13.34
N ALA A 76 9.53 -7.68 -14.19
CA ALA A 76 9.67 -7.77 -15.65
C ALA A 76 10.72 -6.77 -16.16
N GLU A 77 10.69 -5.52 -15.70
CA GLU A 77 11.69 -4.50 -16.05
C GLU A 77 13.10 -4.90 -15.57
N LEU A 78 13.24 -5.46 -14.36
CA LEU A 78 14.52 -5.96 -13.86
C LEU A 78 15.09 -7.12 -14.70
N LYS A 79 14.23 -7.96 -15.31
CA LYS A 79 14.67 -9.04 -16.21
C LYS A 79 15.18 -8.50 -17.55
N GLU A 80 14.63 -7.39 -18.03
CA GLU A 80 15.08 -6.75 -19.26
C GLU A 80 16.45 -6.06 -19.11
N ILE A 81 16.81 -5.60 -17.92
CA ILE A 81 18.14 -5.01 -17.62
C ILE A 81 19.25 -6.09 -17.58
N CYS A 82 18.90 -7.36 -17.38
CA CYS A 82 19.84 -8.48 -17.40
C CYS A 82 20.14 -9.06 -18.81
N LEU A 83 19.69 -8.40 -19.88
CA LEU A 83 19.96 -8.75 -21.29
C LEU A 83 20.88 -7.73 -21.96
#